data_AF-A0A9E5DYA7-F1
#
_entry.id   AF-A0A9E5DYA7-F1
#
_cell.length_a   1.000
_cell.length_b   1.000
_cell.length_c   1.000
_cell.angle_alpha   90.00
_cell.angle_beta   90.00
_cell.angle_gamma   90.00
#
_symmetry.space_group_name_H-M   'P 1'
#
loop_
_entity.id
_entity.type
_entity.pdbx_description
1 polymer ?
#
loop_
_entity_poly.entity_id
_entity_poly.type
_entity_poly.pdbx_seq_one_letter_code
_entity_poly.pdbx_strand_id
1 'polypeptide(L)'
;MLACADSGPLLPPLGDWQVQVGKTWHKVVRVNGGAAGRWRWTVVRGPVGLQLAATANSADLWWTADAFSLAPTKPTQARAAGVRQVVEIEAVDSQGDRATTLGSLQAVPTL
;
A
#
# COMPACT_ATOMS: atom_id res chain seq x y z
N MET A 1 13.89 -36.76 7.31
CA MET A 1 14.55 -35.45 7.31
C MET A 1 13.49 -34.44 6.89
N LEU A 2 12.81 -33.80 7.86
CA LEU A 2 11.87 -32.73 7.52
C LEU A 2 12.70 -31.52 7.12
N ALA A 3 12.72 -31.17 5.84
CA ALA A 3 13.13 -29.83 5.45
C ALA A 3 12.07 -28.89 6.02
N CYS A 4 12.44 -28.08 7.02
CA CYS A 4 11.73 -26.83 7.23
C CYS A 4 11.77 -26.13 5.88
N ALA A 5 10.61 -25.94 5.25
CA ALA A 5 10.50 -24.95 4.19
C ALA A 5 11.05 -23.66 4.81
N ASP A 6 12.20 -23.20 4.32
CA ASP A 6 12.67 -21.85 4.63
C ASP A 6 11.47 -20.96 4.34
N SER A 7 10.85 -20.46 5.41
CA SER A 7 9.64 -19.67 5.31
C SER A 7 10.03 -18.45 4.53
N GLY A 8 9.63 -18.43 3.26
CA GLY A 8 9.98 -17.38 2.33
C GLY A 8 9.64 -16.00 2.89
N PRO A 9 10.18 -14.95 2.29
CA PRO A 9 10.01 -13.58 2.77
C PRO A 9 8.54 -13.21 2.94
N LEU A 10 8.19 -12.72 4.13
CA LEU A 10 6.82 -12.37 4.48
C LEU A 10 6.65 -10.86 4.50
N LEU A 11 5.71 -10.35 3.70
CA LEU A 11 5.24 -8.98 3.84
C LEU A 11 4.10 -8.92 4.86
N PRO A 12 4.14 -7.97 5.82
CA PRO A 12 3.01 -7.73 6.69
C PRO A 12 1.82 -7.22 5.87
N PRO A 13 0.58 -7.51 6.30
CA PRO A 13 -0.60 -6.93 5.67
C PRO A 13 -0.55 -5.40 5.72
N LEU A 14 -0.92 -4.73 4.63
CA LEU A 14 -1.00 -3.26 4.61
C LEU A 14 -2.09 -2.78 5.55
N GLY A 15 -3.23 -3.48 5.57
CA GLY A 15 -4.42 -3.14 6.35
C GLY A 15 -5.30 -2.10 5.67
N ASP A 16 -6.37 -1.72 6.37
CA ASP A 16 -7.34 -0.72 5.92
C ASP A 16 -7.05 0.65 6.56
N TRP A 17 -7.03 1.70 5.74
CA TRP A 17 -6.67 3.04 6.19
C TRP A 17 -7.67 4.08 5.72
N GLN A 18 -7.98 5.02 6.63
CA GLN A 18 -8.74 6.23 6.31
C GLN A 18 -7.78 7.42 6.19
N VAL A 19 -7.89 8.16 5.09
CA VAL A 19 -7.02 9.29 4.77
C VAL A 19 -7.86 10.56 4.63
N GLN A 20 -7.50 11.64 5.30
CA GLN A 20 -8.23 12.90 5.15
C GLN A 20 -7.91 13.56 3.80
N VAL A 21 -8.94 14.12 3.15
CA VAL A 21 -8.76 14.91 1.91
C VAL A 21 -7.74 16.02 2.12
N GLY A 22 -6.84 16.19 1.16
CA GLY A 22 -5.78 17.19 1.22
C GLY A 22 -4.69 16.94 2.27
N LYS A 23 -4.73 15.79 2.96
CA LYS A 23 -3.65 15.31 3.83
C LYS A 23 -2.91 14.17 3.16
N THR A 24 -1.59 14.18 3.28
CA THR A 24 -0.74 13.08 2.82
C THR A 24 -0.81 11.93 3.82
N TRP A 25 -1.19 10.77 3.32
CA TRP A 25 -1.03 9.49 4.00
C TRP A 25 0.35 8.92 3.71
N HIS A 26 0.91 8.25 4.71
CA HIS A 26 2.20 7.59 4.64
C HIS A 26 2.16 6.23 5.32
N LYS A 27 2.71 5.21 4.66
CA LYS A 27 2.86 3.87 5.23
C LYS A 27 4.17 3.23 4.79
N VAL A 28 4.91 2.75 5.79
CA VAL A 28 6.12 1.94 5.58
C VAL A 28 5.74 0.47 5.59
N VAL A 29 6.17 -0.25 4.56
CA VAL A 29 6.10 -1.70 4.43
C VAL A 29 7.51 -2.26 4.52
N ARG A 30 7.71 -3.29 5.34
CA ARG A 30 9.01 -3.95 5.51
C ARG A 30 8.88 -5.44 5.25
N VAL A 31 9.84 -6.04 4.59
CA VAL A 31 9.92 -7.51 4.49
C VAL A 31 10.41 -8.06 5.82
N ASN A 32 9.69 -9.03 6.38
CA ASN A 32 10.12 -9.81 7.53
C ASN A 32 10.66 -11.16 7.05
N GLY A 33 11.83 -11.56 7.55
CA GLY A 33 12.29 -12.95 7.48
C GLY A 33 12.81 -13.46 6.12
N GLY A 34 13.42 -12.62 5.30
CA GLY A 34 14.16 -13.06 4.10
C GLY A 34 15.66 -12.84 4.24
N ALA A 35 16.47 -13.57 3.46
CA ALA A 35 17.88 -13.24 3.28
C ALA A 35 18.02 -11.75 2.89
N ALA A 36 19.13 -11.13 3.30
CA ALA A 36 19.44 -9.71 3.08
C ALA A 36 19.70 -9.36 1.60
N GLY A 37 18.79 -9.75 0.71
CA GLY A 37 18.78 -9.42 -0.70
C GLY A 37 18.21 -8.02 -0.94
N ARG A 38 18.61 -7.42 -2.06
CA ARG A 38 18.00 -6.17 -2.52
C ARG A 38 16.63 -6.49 -3.12
N TRP A 39 15.57 -5.97 -2.51
CA TRP A 39 14.21 -6.09 -3.01
C TRP A 39 13.90 -5.02 -4.04
N ARG A 40 13.19 -5.42 -5.10
CA ARG A 40 12.52 -4.50 -6.03
C ARG A 40 11.05 -4.44 -5.67
N TRP A 41 10.50 -3.24 -5.63
CA TRP A 41 9.14 -2.98 -5.17
C TRP A 41 8.31 -2.38 -6.29
N THR A 42 7.07 -2.86 -6.44
CA THR A 42 6.15 -2.40 -7.48
C THR A 42 4.75 -2.23 -6.89
N VAL A 43 4.07 -1.14 -7.27
CA VAL A 43 2.63 -0.98 -7.05
C VAL A 43 1.91 -1.76 -8.15
N VAL A 44 1.21 -2.82 -7.79
CA VAL A 44 0.40 -3.63 -8.73
C VAL A 44 -0.96 -2.99 -8.92
N ARG A 45 -1.55 -2.49 -7.82
CA ARG A 45 -2.85 -1.82 -7.81
C ARG A 45 -2.84 -0.72 -6.74
N GLY A 46 -3.47 0.40 -7.02
CA GLY A 46 -3.60 1.48 -6.05
C GLY A 46 -4.33 2.68 -6.62
N PRO A 47 -4.61 3.68 -5.77
CA PRO A 47 -5.19 4.93 -6.23
C PRO A 47 -4.24 5.70 -7.14
N VAL A 48 -4.85 6.47 -8.05
CA VAL A 48 -4.12 7.41 -8.90
C VAL A 48 -3.33 8.36 -8.01
N GLY A 49 -2.06 8.58 -8.34
CA GLY A 49 -1.14 9.42 -7.57
C GLY A 49 -0.48 8.71 -6.38
N LEU A 50 -0.67 7.40 -6.18
CA LEU A 50 0.11 6.64 -5.20
C LEU A 50 1.59 6.64 -5.61
N GLN A 51 2.43 7.19 -4.74
CA GLN A 51 3.87 7.25 -4.93
C GLN A 51 4.55 6.17 -4.07
N LEU A 52 5.59 5.58 -4.63
CA LEU A 52 6.43 4.56 -4.02
C LEU A 52 7.88 5.03 -4.06
N ALA A 53 8.54 5.07 -2.91
CA ALA A 53 10.00 5.10 -2.83
C ALA A 53 10.44 3.94 -1.96
N ALA A 54 11.52 3.28 -2.36
CA ALA A 54 11.93 2.07 -1.72
C ALA A 54 13.42 2.08 -1.41
N THR A 55 13.76 1.42 -0.30
CA THR A 55 15.11 0.97 0.01
C THR A 55 15.20 -0.54 -0.20
N ALA A 56 16.37 -1.12 0.03
CA ALA A 56 16.61 -2.54 -0.18
C ALA A 56 15.59 -3.44 0.53
N ASN A 57 15.08 -3.06 1.71
CA ASN A 57 14.22 -3.91 2.54
C ASN A 57 12.89 -3.24 2.94
N SER A 58 12.61 -2.05 2.43
CA SER A 58 11.39 -1.31 2.75
C SER A 58 10.85 -0.56 1.55
N ALA A 59 9.52 -0.44 1.52
CA ALA A 59 8.80 0.48 0.65
C ALA A 59 8.08 1.51 1.51
N ASP A 60 8.34 2.78 1.24
CA ASP A 60 7.57 3.89 1.76
C ASP A 60 6.54 4.30 0.70
N LEU A 61 5.28 4.30 1.11
CA LEU A 61 4.13 4.63 0.29
C LEU A 61 3.58 5.98 0.70
N TRP A 62 3.33 6.85 -0.27
CA TRP A 62 2.67 8.14 -0.05
C TRP A 62 1.48 8.30 -0.97
N TRP A 63 0.40 8.83 -0.42
CA TRP A 63 -0.78 9.16 -1.19
C TRP A 63 -1.53 10.32 -0.58
N THR A 64 -2.04 11.22 -1.42
CA THR A 64 -2.91 12.30 -0.99
C THR A 64 -4.24 12.15 -1.71
N ALA A 65 -5.33 12.19 -0.95
CA ALA A 65 -6.66 12.23 -1.54
C ALA A 65 -6.97 13.66 -1.97
N ASP A 66 -6.59 14.01 -3.20
CA ASP A 66 -7.05 15.26 -3.79
C ASP A 66 -8.56 15.20 -4.00
N ALA A 67 -9.24 16.35 -3.96
CA ALA A 67 -10.69 16.50 -3.94
C ALA A 67 -11.46 15.77 -5.08
N PHE A 68 -10.76 15.27 -6.10
CA PHE A 68 -11.29 14.52 -7.23
C PHE A 68 -11.25 12.99 -7.06
N SER A 69 -10.41 12.47 -6.17
CA SER A 69 -10.22 11.02 -5.98
C SER A 69 -11.31 10.35 -5.12
N LEU A 70 -12.25 11.15 -4.62
CA LEU A 70 -13.33 10.75 -3.70
C LEU A 70 -14.64 11.44 -4.08
N ALA A 71 -15.26 11.01 -5.18
CA ALA A 71 -16.56 11.58 -5.55
C ALA A 71 -17.61 11.29 -4.45
N PRO A 72 -18.37 12.32 -4.06
CA PRO A 72 -19.82 12.24 -4.19
C PRO A 72 -20.29 13.32 -5.18
N THR A 73 -21.10 12.91 -6.14
CA THR A 73 -21.54 13.68 -7.31
C THR A 73 -22.56 14.79 -7.02
N LYS A 74 -22.86 15.16 -5.76
CA LYS A 74 -23.86 16.21 -5.44
C LYS A 74 -23.48 17.15 -4.28
N PRO A 75 -23.78 18.46 -4.37
CA PRO A 75 -23.40 19.47 -3.38
C PRO A 75 -24.08 19.37 -2.00
N THR A 76 -25.19 18.64 -1.89
CA THR A 76 -26.08 18.65 -0.70
C THR A 76 -26.02 17.40 0.17
N GLN A 77 -25.21 16.40 -0.19
CA GLN A 77 -24.93 15.27 0.72
C GLN A 77 -23.69 15.57 1.54
N ALA A 78 -23.70 15.19 2.83
CA ALA A 78 -22.47 15.06 3.61
C ALA A 78 -21.48 14.27 2.74
N ARG A 79 -20.33 14.88 2.40
CA ARG A 79 -19.40 14.31 1.43
C ARG A 79 -19.16 12.85 1.81
N ALA A 80 -19.73 11.91 1.05
CA ALA A 80 -19.65 10.51 1.40
C ALA A 80 -18.16 10.14 1.49
N ALA A 81 -17.77 9.48 2.57
CA ALA A 81 -16.50 8.78 2.65
C ALA A 81 -16.32 7.98 1.35
N GLY A 82 -15.23 8.24 0.63
CA GLY A 82 -15.10 7.85 -0.78
C GLY A 82 -15.11 6.33 -1.01
N VAL A 83 -15.06 5.95 -2.28
CA VAL A 83 -14.90 4.54 -2.69
C VAL A 83 -13.60 4.00 -2.12
N ARG A 84 -13.69 2.87 -1.42
CA ARG A 84 -12.52 2.14 -0.92
C ARG A 84 -11.74 1.61 -2.12
N GLN A 85 -10.46 1.98 -2.21
CA GLN A 85 -9.56 1.51 -3.25
C GLN A 85 -8.59 0.48 -2.70
N VAL A 86 -8.40 -0.61 -3.43
CA VAL A 86 -7.45 -1.66 -3.06
C VAL A 86 -6.03 -1.19 -3.38
N VAL A 87 -5.13 -1.37 -2.43
CA VAL A 87 -3.68 -1.20 -2.62
C VAL A 87 -3.04 -2.57 -2.60
N GLU A 88 -2.26 -2.86 -3.62
CA GLU A 88 -1.51 -4.10 -3.79
C GLU A 88 -0.07 -3.76 -4.13
N ILE A 89 0.85 -4.28 -3.33
CA ILE A 89 2.29 -4.07 -3.48
C ILE A 89 2.97 -5.43 -3.62
N GLU A 90 3.82 -5.56 -4.62
CA GLU A 90 4.67 -6.74 -4.83
C GLU A 90 6.13 -6.36 -4.53
N ALA A 91 6.81 -7.23 -3.78
CA ALA A 91 8.24 -7.21 -3.58
C ALA A 91 8.86 -8.44 -4.25
N VAL A 92 9.92 -8.23 -5.04
CA VAL A 92 10.64 -9.29 -5.75
C VAL A 92 12.13 -9.20 -5.43
N ASP A 93 12.75 -10.29 -4.99
CA ASP A 93 14.18 -10.31 -4.68
C ASP A 93 15.06 -10.57 -5.92
N SER A 94 16.36 -10.75 -5.69
CA SER A 94 17.35 -11.06 -6.72
C SER A 94 17.28 -12.49 -7.24
N GLN A 95 16.69 -13.42 -6.48
CA GLN A 95 16.51 -14.82 -6.86
C GLN A 95 15.19 -15.03 -7.64
N GLY A 96 14.32 -14.02 -7.62
CA GLY A 96 13.01 -14.03 -8.29
C GLY A 96 11.87 -14.42 -7.35
N ASP A 97 12.14 -14.59 -6.05
CA ASP A 97 11.12 -14.87 -5.05
C ASP A 97 10.25 -13.63 -4.87
N ARG A 98 8.95 -13.88 -4.73
CA ARG A 98 7.93 -12.84 -4.70
C ARG A 98 7.14 -12.88 -3.40
N ALA A 99 6.86 -11.71 -2.87
CA ALA A 99 5.90 -11.52 -1.80
C ALA A 99 4.93 -10.40 -2.17
N THR A 100 3.65 -10.60 -1.90
CA THR A 100 2.61 -9.59 -2.17
C THR A 100 1.88 -9.25 -0.89
N THR A 101 1.53 -7.98 -0.72
CA THR A 101 0.69 -7.53 0.38
C THR A 101 -0.46 -6.65 -0.12
N LEU A 102 -1.58 -6.76 0.59
CA LEU A 102 -2.85 -6.14 0.24
C LEU A 102 -3.35 -5.27 1.39
N GLY A 103 -4.04 -4.21 1.03
CA GLY A 103 -4.77 -3.34 1.93
C GLY A 103 -5.77 -2.50 1.18
N SER A 104 -6.37 -1.55 1.89
CA SER A 104 -7.26 -0.60 1.27
C SER A 104 -7.10 0.81 1.81
N LEU A 105 -7.31 1.78 0.92
CA LEU A 105 -7.36 3.19 1.24
C LEU A 105 -8.76 3.69 0.96
N GLN A 106 -9.35 4.33 1.96
CA GLN A 106 -10.55 5.12 1.81
C GLN A 106 -10.20 6.53 2.22
N ALA A 107 -10.57 7.53 1.44
CA ALA A 107 -10.44 8.88 1.94
C ALA A 107 -11.76 9.48 2.42
N VAL A 108 -11.62 10.34 3.42
CA VAL A 108 -12.68 10.89 4.23
C VAL A 108 -12.62 12.42 4.19
N PRO A 109 -13.76 13.12 4.24
CA PRO A 109 -13.77 14.59 4.25
C PRO A 109 -13.02 15.16 5.45
N THR A 110 -12.42 16.34 5.27
CA THR A 110 -12.04 17.22 6.37
C THR A 110 -13.27 17.98 6.85
N LEU A 111 -13.54 17.95 8.17
CA LEU A 111 -14.57 18.77 8.82
C LEU A 111 -14.20 20.25 8.82
#